data_AF-A0A2C5YDP7-F1
#
_entry.id   AF-A0A2C5YDP7-F1
#
_cell.length_a   1.000
_cell.length_b   1.000
_cell.length_c   1.000
_cell.angle_alpha   90.00
_cell.angle_beta   90.00
_cell.angle_gamma   90.00
#
_symmetry.space_group_name_H-M   'P 1'
#
loop_
_entity.id
_entity.type
_entity.pdbx_description
1 polymer ?
#
loop_
_entity_poly.entity_id
_entity_poly.type
_entity_poly.pdbx_seq_one_letter_code
_entity_poly.pdbx_strand_id
1 'polypeptide(L)'
;MLALFAAKPYVAPWEHEAADVESYLTNTCLQGSASCTRDSVAEFWHLELPQATLESIFQEICTITGELFEASARAMPVHFQTLPNAFEVFGLDFLVDGGMRAWLLEVNAFPDFKQTGGQLKGLVERFWTGVVREAVLPFCGIEESQGNGGDMVLVKRIDLGRRQGG
;
A
#
# COMPACT_ATOMS: atom_id res chain seq x y z
N MET A 1 -5.20 -2.27 4.49
CA MET A 1 -3.77 -2.53 4.27
C MET A 1 -3.46 -3.94 4.74
N LEU A 2 -2.45 -4.58 4.16
CA LEU A 2 -2.00 -5.93 4.53
C LEU A 2 -0.66 -5.82 5.25
N ALA A 3 -0.42 -6.72 6.20
CA ALA A 3 0.88 -6.97 6.79
C ALA A 3 1.37 -8.33 6.29
N LEU A 4 2.56 -8.35 5.68
CA LEU A 4 3.18 -9.55 5.11
C LEU A 4 4.38 -9.93 5.98
N PHE A 5 4.38 -11.17 6.47
CA PHE A 5 5.40 -11.70 7.35
C PHE A 5 6.26 -12.74 6.61
N ALA A 6 7.56 -12.74 6.93
CA ALA A 6 8.46 -13.81 6.52
C ALA A 6 8.03 -15.13 7.19
N ALA A 7 8.30 -16.27 6.55
CA ALA A 7 7.88 -17.57 7.06
C ALA A 7 8.69 -18.03 8.28
N LYS A 8 9.88 -17.47 8.51
CA LYS A 8 10.74 -17.79 9.66
C LYS A 8 10.91 -16.59 10.59
N PRO A 9 11.17 -16.83 11.88
CA PRO A 9 11.62 -15.78 12.79
C PRO A 9 12.86 -15.07 12.23
N TYR A 10 12.89 -13.76 12.41
CA TYR A 10 14.00 -12.93 11.96
C TYR A 10 15.31 -13.35 12.61
N VAL A 11 16.38 -13.39 11.81
CA VAL A 11 17.76 -13.58 12.25
C VAL A 11 18.56 -12.38 11.77
N ALA A 12 19.42 -11.85 12.63
CA ALA A 12 20.24 -10.71 12.27
C ALA A 12 21.19 -11.06 11.10
N PRO A 13 21.56 -10.10 10.23
CA PRO A 13 22.33 -10.40 9.03
C PRO A 13 23.69 -11.05 9.29
N TRP A 14 24.28 -10.80 10.47
CA TRP A 14 25.56 -11.37 10.88
C TRP A 14 25.45 -12.80 11.48
N GLU A 15 24.24 -13.28 11.73
CA GLU A 15 23.94 -14.62 12.25
C GLU A 15 23.28 -15.53 11.21
N HIS A 16 22.91 -14.99 10.04
CA HIS A 16 22.16 -15.72 9.01
C HIS A 16 23.08 -16.55 8.09
N GLU A 17 22.56 -17.68 7.62
CA GLU A 17 23.16 -18.41 6.49
C GLU A 17 22.74 -17.75 5.17
N ALA A 18 23.68 -17.49 4.27
CA ALA A 18 23.43 -16.76 3.00
C ALA A 18 22.30 -17.36 2.13
N ALA A 19 21.97 -18.63 2.33
CA ALA A 19 20.91 -19.33 1.59
C ALA A 19 19.50 -19.18 2.23
N ASP A 20 19.38 -18.65 3.46
CA ASP A 20 18.12 -18.62 4.21
C ASP A 20 17.27 -17.37 3.94
N VAL A 21 16.82 -17.23 2.69
CA VAL A 21 15.98 -16.13 2.20
C VAL A 21 14.65 -15.98 2.94
N GLU A 22 14.14 -17.05 3.54
CA GLU A 22 12.84 -17.10 4.23
C GLU A 22 12.85 -16.40 5.59
N SER A 23 14.02 -15.99 6.09
CA SER A 23 14.18 -15.27 7.36
C SER A 23 14.20 -13.73 7.21
N TYR A 24 14.40 -13.22 5.99
CA TYR A 24 14.57 -11.79 5.74
C TYR A 24 13.82 -11.24 4.52
N LEU A 25 13.34 -12.08 3.60
CA LEU A 25 12.42 -11.66 2.55
C LEU A 25 10.98 -11.96 2.95
N THR A 26 10.10 -10.99 2.73
CA THR A 26 8.66 -11.09 3.02
C THR A 26 7.82 -11.34 1.76
N ASN A 27 8.45 -11.40 0.58
CA ASN A 27 7.77 -11.70 -0.67
C ASN A 27 7.08 -13.07 -0.56
N THR A 28 5.76 -13.04 -0.68
CA THR A 28 4.86 -14.19 -0.65
C THR A 28 5.16 -15.23 -1.73
N CYS A 29 5.69 -14.83 -2.89
CA CYS A 29 6.14 -15.75 -3.94
C CYS A 29 7.33 -16.63 -3.53
N LEU A 30 8.17 -16.13 -2.60
CA LEU A 30 9.40 -16.79 -2.17
C LEU A 30 9.20 -17.68 -0.94
N GLN A 31 8.10 -17.49 -0.21
CA GLN A 31 7.76 -18.37 0.92
C GLN A 31 7.28 -19.71 0.34
N GLY A 32 8.01 -20.80 0.62
CA GLY A 32 7.67 -22.12 0.09
C GLY A 32 6.23 -22.52 0.42
N SER A 33 5.58 -23.25 -0.49
CA SER A 33 4.18 -23.71 -0.34
C SER A 33 3.93 -24.58 0.90
N ALA A 34 4.98 -25.05 1.58
CA ALA A 34 4.92 -25.77 2.85
C ALA A 34 5.04 -24.87 4.10
N SER A 35 5.57 -23.64 3.97
CA SER A 35 5.73 -22.65 5.07
C SER A 35 4.79 -21.45 4.94
N CYS A 36 3.96 -21.39 3.88
CA CYS A 36 2.74 -20.59 3.84
C CYS A 36 1.75 -21.08 4.91
N THR A 37 2.10 -20.86 6.18
CA THR A 37 1.14 -20.89 7.26
C THR A 37 0.05 -19.87 6.94
N ARG A 38 -1.15 -20.11 7.46
CA ARG A 38 -2.28 -19.17 7.38
C ARG A 38 -1.99 -17.79 7.98
N ASP A 39 -0.80 -17.61 8.56
CA ASP A 39 -0.40 -16.46 9.39
C ASP A 39 0.63 -15.55 8.70
N SER A 40 1.07 -15.85 7.47
CA SER A 40 2.05 -15.00 6.76
C SER A 40 1.45 -13.72 6.18
N VAL A 41 0.12 -13.63 6.09
CA VAL A 41 -0.59 -12.43 5.67
C VAL A 41 -1.71 -12.12 6.65
N ALA A 42 -1.69 -10.92 7.23
CA ALA A 42 -2.71 -10.44 8.15
C ALA A 42 -3.26 -9.08 7.70
N GLU A 43 -4.46 -8.74 8.18
CA GLU A 43 -4.94 -7.36 8.09
C GLU A 43 -4.18 -6.49 9.09
N PHE A 44 -3.61 -5.38 8.63
CA PHE A 44 -2.79 -4.48 9.46
C PHE A 44 -3.52 -4.01 10.73
N TRP A 45 -4.81 -3.71 10.61
CA TRP A 45 -5.63 -3.22 11.73
C TRP A 45 -6.00 -4.31 12.75
N HIS A 46 -5.69 -5.57 12.47
CA HIS A 46 -5.90 -6.70 13.39
C HIS A 46 -4.59 -7.21 14.01
N LEU A 47 -3.47 -6.51 13.81
CA LEU A 47 -2.22 -6.85 14.48
C LEU A 47 -2.31 -6.62 15.99
N GLU A 48 -1.64 -7.46 16.77
CA GLU A 48 -1.58 -7.38 18.24
C GLU A 48 -0.65 -6.26 18.73
N LEU A 49 -0.94 -5.02 18.30
CA LEU A 49 -0.22 -3.80 18.71
C LEU A 49 -1.21 -2.80 19.32
N PRO A 50 -0.73 -1.87 20.19
CA PRO A 50 -1.58 -0.80 20.68
C PRO A 50 -2.17 0.00 19.52
N GLN A 51 -3.47 0.31 19.60
CA GLN A 51 -4.19 1.04 18.56
C GLN A 51 -3.50 2.37 18.19
N ALA A 52 -3.01 3.11 19.19
CA ALA A 52 -2.28 4.36 18.97
C ALA A 52 -0.99 4.16 18.15
N THR A 53 -0.33 3.01 18.29
CA THR A 53 0.85 2.65 17.50
C THR A 53 0.46 2.38 16.05
N LEU A 54 -0.60 1.60 15.81
CA LEU A 54 -1.10 1.34 14.46
C LEU A 54 -1.52 2.63 13.74
N GLU A 55 -2.20 3.52 14.46
CA GLU A 55 -2.59 4.83 13.95
C GLU A 55 -1.37 5.70 13.61
N SER A 56 -0.35 5.71 14.47
CA SER A 56 0.90 6.44 14.21
C SER A 56 1.62 5.94 12.96
N ILE A 57 1.75 4.61 12.81
CA ILE A 57 2.35 3.99 11.63
C ILE A 57 1.54 4.35 10.38
N PHE A 58 0.22 4.25 10.44
CA PHE A 58 -0.65 4.59 9.32
C PHE A 58 -0.54 6.06 8.91
N GLN A 59 -0.47 6.98 9.88
CA GLN A 59 -0.26 8.41 9.62
C GLN A 59 1.09 8.68 8.94
N GLU A 60 2.16 7.98 9.35
CA GLU A 60 3.47 8.09 8.72
C GLU A 60 3.41 7.57 7.26
N ILE A 61 2.76 6.42 7.02
CA ILE A 61 2.52 5.89 5.67
C ILE A 61 1.76 6.89 4.79
N CYS A 62 0.66 7.48 5.30
CA CYS A 62 -0.10 8.50 4.56
C CYS A 62 0.74 9.73 4.22
N THR A 63 1.54 10.20 5.18
CA THR A 63 2.43 11.36 5.00
C THR A 63 3.48 11.08 3.94
N ILE A 64 4.23 9.98 4.06
CA ILE A 64 5.25 9.57 3.10
C ILE A 64 4.64 9.40 1.69
N THR A 65 3.47 8.77 1.60
CA THR A 65 2.78 8.57 0.31
C THR A 65 2.43 9.92 -0.35
N GLY A 66 1.87 10.86 0.42
CA GLY A 66 1.53 12.19 -0.08
C GLY A 66 2.74 12.99 -0.55
N GLU A 67 3.82 12.96 0.23
CA GLU A 67 5.09 13.63 -0.13
C GLU A 67 5.77 12.99 -1.34
N LEU A 68 5.77 11.66 -1.42
CA LEU A 68 6.34 10.90 -2.55
C LEU A 68 5.70 11.30 -3.88
N PHE A 69 4.37 11.29 -3.96
CA PHE A 69 3.67 11.62 -5.20
C PHE A 69 3.76 13.11 -5.54
N GLU A 70 3.76 14.00 -4.53
CA GLU A 70 4.01 15.42 -4.76
C GLU A 70 5.42 15.67 -5.31
N ALA A 71 6.44 15.08 -4.69
CA ALA A 71 7.81 15.20 -5.14
C ALA A 71 7.96 14.65 -6.57
N SER A 72 7.36 13.49 -6.86
CA SER A 72 7.40 12.88 -8.19
C SER A 72 6.76 13.77 -9.25
N ALA A 73 5.56 14.29 -8.97
CA ALA A 73 4.82 15.12 -9.93
C ALA A 73 5.43 16.50 -10.15
N ARG A 74 6.07 17.09 -9.12
CA ARG A 74 6.70 18.42 -9.21
C ARG A 74 8.13 18.38 -9.72
N ALA A 75 8.95 17.45 -9.21
CA ALA A 75 10.39 17.43 -9.48
C ALA A 75 10.76 16.58 -10.70
N MET A 76 9.92 15.61 -11.08
CA MET A 76 10.21 14.67 -12.17
C MET A 76 9.12 14.64 -13.25
N PRO A 77 8.69 15.78 -13.81
CA PRO A 77 7.55 15.85 -14.73
C PRO A 77 7.76 15.14 -16.07
N VAL A 78 8.98 14.72 -16.40
CA VAL A 78 9.23 13.86 -17.57
C VAL A 78 8.94 12.39 -17.25
N HIS A 79 9.15 11.96 -16.01
CA HIS A 79 9.07 10.56 -15.58
C HIS A 79 7.72 10.21 -14.95
N PHE A 80 7.07 11.16 -14.27
CA PHE A 80 5.75 10.96 -13.68
C PHE A 80 4.78 12.01 -14.22
N GLN A 81 3.87 11.58 -15.11
CA GLN A 81 2.92 12.46 -15.80
C GLN A 81 1.50 11.97 -15.51
N THR A 82 0.75 12.74 -14.73
CA THR A 82 -0.66 12.48 -14.49
C THR A 82 -1.50 12.97 -15.67
N LEU A 83 -2.51 12.20 -16.10
CA LEU A 83 -3.45 12.60 -17.13
C LEU A 83 -4.82 12.91 -16.50
N PRO A 84 -5.54 13.96 -16.95
CA PRO A 84 -6.83 14.35 -16.38
C PRO A 84 -7.94 13.29 -16.48
N ASN A 85 -7.79 12.32 -17.38
CA ASN A 85 -8.76 11.29 -17.69
C ASN A 85 -8.24 9.87 -17.37
N ALA A 86 -7.23 9.78 -16.50
CA ALA A 86 -6.66 8.52 -16.06
C ALA A 86 -6.57 8.48 -14.53
N PHE A 87 -6.66 7.27 -14.00
CA PHE A 87 -6.29 6.95 -12.63
C PHE A 87 -5.40 5.71 -12.67
N GLU A 88 -4.60 5.53 -11.63
CA GLU A 88 -3.74 4.36 -11.49
C GLU A 88 -3.77 3.87 -10.04
N VAL A 89 -3.67 2.56 -9.88
CA VAL A 89 -3.58 1.89 -8.58
C VAL A 89 -2.17 1.35 -8.43
N PHE A 90 -1.52 1.76 -7.35
CA PHE A 90 -0.19 1.30 -6.97
C PHE A 90 -0.25 0.47 -5.69
N GLY A 91 0.61 -0.54 -5.58
CA GLY A 91 0.96 -1.17 -4.30
C GLY A 91 2.19 -0.47 -3.74
N LEU A 92 2.12 0.03 -2.52
CA LEU A 92 3.27 0.63 -1.85
C LEU A 92 3.69 -0.27 -0.71
N ASP A 93 4.94 -0.72 -0.76
CA ASP A 93 5.48 -1.65 0.22
C ASP A 93 6.31 -0.87 1.24
N PHE A 94 5.95 -1.04 2.51
CA PHE A 94 6.61 -0.40 3.64
C PHE A 94 7.18 -1.44 4.58
N LEU A 95 8.35 -1.14 5.14
CA LEU A 95 8.91 -1.85 6.29
C LEU A 95 8.67 -1.03 7.56
N VAL A 96 8.29 -1.68 8.65
CA VAL A 96 8.18 -1.05 9.97
C VAL A 96 9.33 -1.54 10.84
N ASP A 97 10.15 -0.63 11.36
CA ASP A 97 11.30 -0.98 12.20
C ASP A 97 10.91 -1.18 13.68
N GLY A 98 11.89 -1.57 14.51
CA GLY A 98 11.68 -1.78 15.95
C GLY A 98 11.30 -0.52 16.74
N GLY A 99 11.48 0.67 16.15
CA GLY A 99 11.01 1.95 16.69
C GLY A 99 9.62 2.35 16.20
N MET A 100 8.91 1.45 15.52
CA MET A 100 7.59 1.67 14.92
C MET A 100 7.60 2.76 13.84
N ARG A 101 8.72 2.93 13.13
CA ARG A 101 8.85 3.86 12.02
C ARG A 101 8.64 3.15 10.69
N ALA A 102 7.84 3.76 9.81
CA ALA A 102 7.57 3.27 8.47
C ALA A 102 8.64 3.75 7.47
N TRP A 103 9.18 2.81 6.70
CA TRP A 103 10.18 3.03 5.66
C TRP A 103 9.63 2.53 4.33
N LEU A 104 9.49 3.42 3.35
CA LEU A 104 9.08 3.04 1.99
C LEU A 104 10.19 2.18 1.35
N LEU A 105 9.84 1.00 0.86
CA LEU A 105 10.75 0.11 0.14
C LEU A 105 10.61 0.30 -1.38
N GLU A 106 9.39 0.16 -1.88
CA GLU A 106 9.11 0.22 -3.32
C GLU A 106 7.67 0.64 -3.63
N VAL A 107 7.47 1.00 -4.91
CA VAL A 107 6.17 1.33 -5.49
C VAL A 107 5.94 0.44 -6.69
N ASN A 108 4.94 -0.42 -6.59
CA ASN A 108 4.58 -1.41 -7.59
C ASN A 108 3.38 -0.94 -8.42
N ALA A 109 3.56 -0.80 -9.73
CA ALA A 109 2.45 -0.65 -10.66
C ALA A 109 1.74 -2.00 -10.84
N PHE A 110 0.42 -1.97 -11.02
CA PHE A 110 -0.41 -3.19 -11.19
C PHE A 110 -0.19 -4.24 -10.07
N PRO A 111 -0.47 -3.89 -8.80
CA PRO A 111 -0.28 -4.83 -7.70
C PRO A 111 -1.10 -6.11 -7.89
N ASP A 112 -0.52 -7.25 -7.55
CA ASP A 112 -1.20 -8.56 -7.65
C ASP A 112 -2.06 -8.82 -6.41
N PHE A 113 -3.36 -9.03 -6.63
CA PHE A 113 -4.34 -9.37 -5.59
C PHE A 113 -4.66 -10.88 -5.55
N LYS A 114 -4.01 -11.72 -6.35
CA LYS A 114 -4.29 -13.17 -6.39
C LYS A 114 -3.85 -13.90 -5.11
N GLN A 115 -2.92 -13.33 -4.37
CA GLN A 115 -2.27 -13.97 -3.22
C GLN A 115 -2.98 -13.75 -1.89
N THR A 116 -4.02 -12.91 -1.87
CA THR A 116 -4.91 -12.78 -0.73
C THR A 116 -5.82 -14.00 -0.67
N GLY A 117 -5.52 -14.96 0.19
CA GLY A 117 -6.36 -16.15 0.42
C GLY A 117 -7.82 -15.77 0.75
N GLY A 118 -8.73 -16.74 0.79
CA GLY A 118 -10.18 -16.49 0.89
C GLY A 118 -10.64 -15.57 2.04
N GLN A 119 -9.86 -15.46 3.11
CA GLN A 119 -10.11 -14.54 4.24
C GLN A 119 -9.98 -13.05 3.84
N LEU A 120 -9.11 -12.73 2.89
CA LEU A 120 -8.78 -11.36 2.48
C LEU A 120 -9.58 -10.90 1.26
N LYS A 121 -10.45 -11.77 0.71
CA LYS A 121 -11.33 -11.43 -0.43
C LYS A 121 -12.21 -10.22 -0.11
N GLY A 122 -12.73 -10.14 1.12
CA GLY A 122 -13.56 -9.01 1.55
C GLY A 122 -12.79 -7.68 1.56
N LEU A 123 -11.50 -7.69 1.89
CA LEU A 123 -10.67 -6.47 1.84
C LEU A 123 -10.47 -6.01 0.40
N VAL A 124 -10.17 -6.94 -0.51
CA VAL A 124 -9.99 -6.64 -1.94
C VAL A 124 -11.28 -6.12 -2.56
N GLU A 125 -12.42 -6.72 -2.23
CA GLU A 125 -13.74 -6.24 -2.68
C GLU A 125 -14.00 -4.81 -2.19
N ARG A 126 -13.81 -4.52 -0.90
CA ARG A 126 -13.97 -3.16 -0.35
C ARG A 126 -13.03 -2.16 -1.01
N PHE A 127 -11.78 -2.55 -1.26
CA PHE A 127 -10.81 -1.72 -1.95
C PHE A 127 -11.29 -1.33 -3.35
N TRP A 128 -11.69 -2.29 -4.19
CA TRP A 128 -12.17 -1.99 -5.54
C TRP A 128 -13.48 -1.21 -5.56
N THR A 129 -14.38 -1.45 -4.60
CA THR A 129 -15.57 -0.61 -4.41
C THR A 129 -15.16 0.85 -4.13
N GLY A 130 -14.16 1.06 -3.26
CA GLY A 130 -13.59 2.38 -3.00
C GLY A 130 -12.97 3.02 -4.24
N VAL A 131 -12.18 2.28 -5.02
CA VAL A 131 -11.59 2.78 -6.28
C VAL A 131 -12.65 3.20 -7.28
N VAL A 132 -13.69 2.39 -7.50
CA VAL A 132 -14.78 2.75 -8.42
C VAL A 132 -15.47 4.03 -7.94
N ARG A 133 -15.77 4.11 -6.64
CA ARG A 133 -16.44 5.27 -6.06
C ARG A 133 -15.62 6.56 -6.17
N GLU A 134 -14.36 6.53 -5.77
CA GLU A 134 -13.52 7.73 -5.66
C GLU A 134 -12.85 8.13 -6.98
N ALA A 135 -12.50 7.16 -7.83
CA ALA A 135 -11.72 7.42 -9.05
C ALA A 135 -12.54 7.26 -10.33
N VAL A 136 -13.55 6.38 -10.39
CA VAL A 136 -14.27 6.09 -11.66
C VAL A 136 -15.56 6.90 -11.78
N LEU A 137 -16.44 6.86 -10.78
CA LEU A 137 -17.73 7.56 -10.83
C LEU A 137 -17.62 9.07 -11.13
N PRO A 138 -16.63 9.81 -10.59
CA PRO A 138 -16.45 11.22 -10.93
C PRO A 138 -16.18 11.46 -12.42
N PHE A 139 -15.50 10.53 -13.12
CA PHE A 139 -15.32 10.64 -14.58
C PHE A 139 -16.63 10.48 -15.35
N CYS A 140 -17.60 9.77 -14.78
CA CYS A 140 -18.91 9.57 -15.37
C CYS A 140 -19.91 10.70 -15.04
N GLY A 141 -19.50 11.70 -14.25
CA GLY A 141 -20.41 12.75 -13.77
C GLY A 141 -21.46 12.25 -12.78
N ILE A 142 -21.20 11.11 -12.12
CA ILE A 142 -22.10 10.53 -11.12
C ILE A 142 -21.60 10.98 -9.75
N GLU A 143 -22.39 11.83 -9.08
CA GLU A 143 -22.16 12.20 -7.69
C GLU A 143 -22.89 11.21 -6.77
N GLU A 144 -22.15 10.42 -5.98
CA GLU A 144 -22.78 9.66 -4.90
C GLU A 144 -23.23 10.61 -3.78
N SER A 145 -24.49 10.50 -3.38
CA SER A 145 -24.99 11.11 -2.15
C SER A 145 -24.18 10.61 -0.97
N GLN A 146 -23.52 11.53 -0.25
CA GLN A 146 -22.64 11.31 0.91
C GLN A 146 -23.08 10.11 1.79
N GLY A 147 -22.65 8.91 1.41
CA GLY A 147 -22.70 7.72 2.25
C GLY A 147 -21.52 7.79 3.22
N ASN A 148 -21.75 7.40 4.47
CA ASN A 148 -20.80 7.46 5.59
C ASN A 148 -19.33 7.31 5.15
N GLY A 149 -18.52 8.32 5.51
CA GLY A 149 -17.12 8.51 5.12
C GLY A 149 -16.33 7.21 4.98
N GLY A 150 -15.98 6.90 3.74
CA GLY A 150 -15.53 5.58 3.33
C GLY A 150 -14.07 5.28 3.65
N ASP A 151 -13.76 3.99 3.59
CA ASP A 151 -12.47 3.32 3.83
C ASP A 151 -11.25 3.85 3.02
N MET A 152 -11.40 4.94 2.26
CA MET A 152 -10.37 5.55 1.43
C MET A 152 -10.01 6.94 1.99
N VAL A 153 -8.71 7.19 2.17
CA VAL A 153 -8.20 8.45 2.73
C VAL A 153 -7.53 9.27 1.63
N LEU A 154 -7.98 10.51 1.43
CA LEU A 154 -7.29 11.46 0.58
C LEU A 154 -6.03 11.97 1.29
N VAL A 155 -4.87 11.45 0.90
CA VAL A 155 -3.59 11.81 1.54
C VAL A 155 -3.01 13.13 1.03
N LYS A 156 -3.25 13.50 -0.23
CA LYS A 156 -2.74 14.73 -0.84
C LYS A 156 -3.58 15.15 -2.04
N ARG A 157 -3.90 16.44 -2.13
CA ARG A 157 -4.38 17.09 -3.36
C ARG A 157 -3.25 17.92 -3.94
N ILE A 158 -2.82 17.61 -5.16
CA ILE A 158 -1.71 18.28 -5.82
C ILE A 158 -2.28 19.10 -6.98
N ASP A 159 -2.15 20.42 -6.89
CA ASP A 159 -2.36 21.29 -8.05
C ASP A 159 -1.05 21.43 -8.82
N LEU A 160 -1.04 20.83 -10.02
CA LEU A 160 0.09 20.87 -10.95
C LEU A 160 0.02 22.07 -11.90
N GLY A 161 -1.04 22.89 -11.80
CA GLY A 161 -1.32 23.95 -12.74
C GLY A 161 -1.71 23.41 -14.13
N ARG A 162 -2.67 24.05 -14.79
CA ARG A 162 -2.88 23.79 -16.22
C ARG A 162 -1.68 24.35 -16.98
N ARG A 163 -0.92 23.51 -17.68
CA ARG A 163 -0.25 23.99 -18.90
C ARG A 163 -1.34 24.32 -19.91
N GLN A 164 -1.87 25.54 -19.83
CA GLN A 164 -2.47 26.16 -20.99
C GLN A 164 -1.30 26.53 -21.91
N GLY A 165 -1.19 25.85 -23.04
CA GLY A 165 -0.18 26.13 -24.08
C GLY A 165 0.19 24.87 -24.86
N GLY A 166 -0.27 24.69 -26.11
CA GLY A 166 -1.03 25.61 -26.97
C GLY A 166 -1.65 24.90 -28.17
#